data_AF-W1XQA3-F1
#
_entry.id   AF-W1XQA3-F1
#
_cell.length_a   1.000
_cell.length_b   1.000
_cell.length_c   1.000
_cell.angle_alpha   90.00
_cell.angle_beta   90.00
_cell.angle_gamma   90.00
#
_symmetry.space_group_name_H-M   'P 1'
#
loop_
_entity.id
_entity.type
_entity.pdbx_description
1 polymer ?
#
loop_
_entity_poly.entity_id
_entity_poly.type
_entity_poly.pdbx_seq_one_letter_code
_entity_poly.pdbx_strand_id
1 'polypeptide(L)' 'QIQAEVAEEQQQIALDSIFSTVAANWFQLKSKSVTPDYAKDIWRSLEKDVFPAIGEIPVQQIKARTLVEALEPIKA' A
#
# COMPACT_ATOMS: atom_id res chain seq x y z
N GLN A 1 -12.17 15.78 -26.31
CA GLN A 1 -10.83 16.05 -25.77
C GLN A 1 -10.84 16.10 -24.23
N ILE A 2 -11.65 16.94 -23.58
CA ILE A 2 -11.74 17.01 -22.10
C ILE A 2 -12.04 15.66 -21.41
N GLN A 3 -12.96 14.85 -21.96
CA GLN A 3 -13.31 13.55 -21.35
C GLN A 3 -12.17 12.52 -21.38
N ALA A 4 -11.27 12.59 -22.37
CA ALA A 4 -10.14 11.66 -22.46
C ALA A 4 -9.08 12.00 -21.41
N GLU A 5 -8.78 13.29 -21.25
CA GLU A 5 -7.82 13.80 -20.25
C GLU A 5 -8.26 13.49 -18.82
N VAL A 6 -9.56 13.68 -18.50
CA VAL A 6 -10.12 13.34 -17.19
C VAL A 6 -10.03 11.83 -16.91
N ALA A 7 -10.28 10.98 -17.92
CA ALA A 7 -10.20 9.53 -17.75
C ALA A 7 -8.74 9.08 -17.49
N GLU A 8 -7.77 9.68 -18.17
CA GLU A 8 -6.35 9.42 -17.98
C GLU A 8 -5.89 9.82 -16.57
N GLU A 9 -6.29 11.01 -16.11
CA GLU A 9 -5.98 11.49 -14.77
C GLU A 9 -6.61 10.60 -13.69
N GLN A 10 -7.87 10.18 -13.87
CA GLN A 10 -8.53 9.24 -12.96
C GLN A 10 -7.84 7.88 -12.91
N GLN A 11 -7.37 7.38 -14.06
CA GLN A 11 -6.61 6.13 -14.12
C GLN A 11 -5.27 6.27 -13.38
N GLN A 12 -4.57 7.40 -13.54
CA GLN A 12 -3.32 7.65 -12.84
C GLN A 12 -3.53 7.71 -11.32
N ILE A 13 -4.56 8.44 -10.86
CA ILE A 13 -4.94 8.50 -9.44
C ILE A 13 -5.28 7.10 -8.91
N ALA A 14 -5.97 6.27 -9.69
CA ALA A 14 -6.31 4.91 -9.29
C ALA A 14 -5.05 4.05 -9.07
N LEU A 15 -4.04 4.17 -9.93
CA LEU A 15 -2.77 3.45 -9.81
C LEU A 15 -1.92 3.96 -8.65
N ASP A 16 -1.82 5.27 -8.49
CA ASP A 16 -1.02 5.91 -7.43
C ASP A 16 -1.62 5.70 -6.04
N SER A 17 -2.95 5.48 -5.99
CA SER A 17 -3.66 5.22 -4.75
C SER A 17 -3.68 3.74 -4.33
N ILE A 18 -3.15 2.81 -5.13
CA ILE A 18 -3.02 1.40 -4.71
C ILE A 18 -2.17 1.32 -3.44
N PHE A 19 -2.62 0.53 -2.46
CA PHE A 19 -1.95 0.42 -1.16
C PHE A 19 -0.47 0.05 -1.28
N SER A 20 -0.11 -0.90 -2.14
CA SER A 20 1.30 -1.29 -2.37
C SER A 20 2.13 -0.12 -2.93
N THR A 21 1.58 0.68 -3.84
CA THR A 21 2.23 1.90 -4.36
C THR A 21 2.46 2.91 -3.24
N VAL A 22 1.44 3.20 -2.44
CA VAL A 22 1.53 4.12 -1.30
C VAL A 22 2.53 3.61 -0.25
N ALA A 23 2.51 2.31 0.05
CA ALA A 23 3.43 1.67 0.98
C ALA A 23 4.88 1.73 0.49
N ALA A 24 5.13 1.52 -0.80
CA ALA A 24 6.46 1.66 -1.40
C ALA A 24 6.98 3.10 -1.27
N ASN A 25 6.13 4.10 -1.57
CA ASN A 25 6.48 5.52 -1.43
C ASN A 25 6.80 5.89 0.02
N TRP A 26 5.99 5.43 0.97
CA TRP A 26 6.28 5.59 2.40
C TRP A 26 7.60 4.91 2.79
N PHE A 27 7.85 3.70 2.28
CA PHE A 27 9.02 2.91 2.63
C PHE A 27 10.33 3.55 2.13
N GLN A 28 10.32 4.21 0.97
CA GLN A 28 11.47 5.01 0.49
C GLN A 28 11.89 6.12 1.46
N LEU A 29 10.93 6.72 2.17
CA LEU A 29 11.19 7.71 3.20
C LEU A 29 11.59 7.03 4.51
N LYS A 30 10.83 6.00 4.92
CA LYS A 30 11.02 5.33 6.21
C LYS A 30 12.37 4.62 6.31
N SER A 31 12.78 3.93 5.26
CA SER A 31 14.05 3.19 5.17
C SER A 31 15.28 4.06 5.48
N LYS A 32 15.23 5.38 5.21
CA LYS A 32 16.30 6.32 5.53
C LYS A 32 16.45 6.61 7.04
N SER A 33 15.42 6.32 7.82
CA SER A 33 15.35 6.58 9.27
C SER A 33 15.62 5.36 10.14
N VAL A 34 15.89 4.20 9.53
CA VAL A 34 16.06 2.91 10.22
C VAL A 34 17.33 2.21 9.75
N THR A 35 17.77 1.21 10.50
CA THR A 35 18.90 0.38 10.06
C THR A 35 18.52 -0.43 8.81
N PRO A 36 19.49 -0.76 7.93
CA PRO A 36 19.21 -1.52 6.72
C PRO A 36 18.50 -2.86 6.97
N ASP A 37 18.88 -3.57 8.02
CA ASP A 37 18.26 -4.85 8.34
C ASP A 37 16.83 -4.69 8.85
N TYR A 38 16.57 -3.66 9.67
CA TYR A 38 15.20 -3.37 10.10
C TYR A 38 14.31 -2.91 8.94
N ALA A 39 14.86 -2.17 7.96
CA ALA A 39 14.15 -1.84 6.74
C ALA A 39 13.72 -3.11 5.98
N LYS A 40 14.64 -4.08 5.80
CA LYS A 40 14.31 -5.36 5.16
C LYS A 40 13.21 -6.11 5.90
N ASP A 41 13.25 -6.15 7.23
CA ASP A 41 12.24 -6.83 8.03
C ASP A 41 10.86 -6.18 7.91
N ILE A 42 10.80 -4.84 7.89
CA ILE A 42 9.55 -4.10 7.64
C ILE A 42 8.97 -4.49 6.28
N TRP A 43 9.79 -4.40 5.22
CA TRP A 43 9.30 -4.67 3.86
C TRP A 43 8.85 -6.13 3.71
N ARG A 44 9.64 -7.07 4.22
CA ARG A 44 9.29 -8.51 4.19
C ARG A 44 7.98 -8.80 4.92
N SER A 45 7.72 -8.14 6.06
CA SER A 45 6.47 -8.30 6.80
C SER A 45 5.28 -7.75 6.01
N LEU A 46 5.44 -6.60 5.33
CA LEU A 46 4.40 -6.05 4.46
C LEU A 46 4.10 -6.99 3.28
N GLU A 47 5.13 -7.50 2.60
CA GLU A 47 4.98 -8.45 1.49
C GLU A 47 4.30 -9.76 1.91
N LYS A 48 4.68 -10.28 3.07
CA LYS A 48 4.19 -11.57 3.55
C LYS A 48 2.79 -11.47 4.11
N ASP A 49 2.50 -10.46 4.92
CA ASP A 49 1.35 -10.48 5.81
C ASP A 49 0.28 -9.44 5.44
N VAL A 50 0.62 -8.37 4.71
CA VAL A 50 -0.32 -7.27 4.42
C VAL A 50 -0.71 -7.21 2.93
N PHE A 51 0.27 -7.26 2.03
CA PHE A 51 0.03 -7.15 0.59
C PHE A 51 -0.90 -8.23 0.02
N PRO A 52 -0.87 -9.51 0.47
CA PRO A 52 -1.79 -10.52 -0.04
C PRO A 52 -3.27 -10.20 0.22
N ALA A 53 -3.57 -9.42 1.26
CA ALA A 53 -4.94 -9.07 1.63
C ALA A 53 -5.41 -7.75 1.04
N ILE A 54 -4.56 -6.72 1.01
CA ILE A 54 -4.96 -5.35 0.65
C ILE A 54 -4.02 -4.64 -0.33
N GLY A 55 -2.95 -5.29 -0.79
CA GLY A 55 -1.88 -4.67 -1.57
C GLY A 55 -2.31 -4.09 -2.91
N GLU A 56 -3.35 -4.66 -3.54
CA GLU A 56 -3.90 -4.20 -4.83
C GLU A 56 -5.12 -3.28 -4.67
N ILE A 57 -5.55 -3.02 -3.43
CA ILE A 57 -6.75 -2.22 -3.16
C ILE A 57 -6.35 -0.74 -3.09
N PRO A 58 -7.06 0.17 -3.79
CA PRO A 58 -6.88 1.61 -3.60
C PRO A 58 -7.14 2.01 -2.15
N VAL A 59 -6.30 2.85 -1.56
CA VAL A 59 -6.38 3.22 -0.14
C VAL A 59 -7.73 3.80 0.25
N GLN A 60 -8.41 4.50 -0.65
CA GLN A 60 -9.75 5.06 -0.42
C GLN A 60 -10.86 4.01 -0.38
N GLN A 61 -10.59 2.80 -0.89
CA GLN A 61 -11.54 1.68 -0.93
C GLN A 61 -11.32 0.69 0.22
N ILE A 62 -10.23 0.80 0.98
CA ILE A 62 -9.95 -0.08 2.12
C ILE A 62 -10.94 0.23 3.24
N LYS A 63 -11.78 -0.76 3.56
CA LYS A 63 -12.74 -0.68 4.66
C LYS A 63 -12.07 -1.12 5.96
N ALA A 64 -12.52 -0.54 7.07
CA ALA A 64 -12.02 -0.90 8.41
C ALA A 64 -12.09 -2.41 8.68
N ARG A 65 -13.18 -3.07 8.28
CA ARG A 65 -13.33 -4.52 8.42
C ARG A 65 -12.25 -5.30 7.66
N THR A 66 -12.01 -4.94 6.40
CA THR A 66 -10.97 -5.56 5.55
C THR A 66 -9.59 -5.38 6.17
N LEU A 67 -9.32 -4.19 6.72
CA LEU A 67 -8.06 -3.93 7.40
C LEU A 67 -7.91 -4.78 8.67
N VAL A 68 -8.97 -4.92 9.48
CA VAL A 68 -8.94 -5.78 10.67
C VAL A 68 -8.70 -7.24 10.30
N GLU A 69 -9.43 -7.76 9.30
CA GLU A 69 -9.29 -9.14 8.83
C GLU A 69 -7.89 -9.40 8.26
N ALA A 70 -7.30 -8.44 7.55
CA ALA A 70 -5.94 -8.52 7.03
C ALA A 70 -4.88 -8.60 8.13
N LEU A 71 -5.10 -7.92 9.27
CA LEU A 71 -4.15 -7.87 10.38
C LEU A 71 -4.39 -8.97 11.43
N GLU A 72 -5.54 -9.66 11.41
CA GLU A 72 -5.88 -10.72 12.35
C GLU A 72 -4.81 -11.81 12.47
N PRO A 73 -4.23 -12.35 11.37
CA PRO A 73 -3.26 -13.45 11.44
C PRO A 73 -1.94 -13.10 12.13
N ILE A 74 -1.62 -11.81 12.28
CA ILE A 74 -0.36 -11.31 12.83
C ILE A 74 -0.53 -10.57 14.16
N LYS A 75 -1.71 -10.66 14.78
CA LYS A 75 -1.90 -10.17 16.14
C LYS A 75 -1.03 -10.98 17.12
N ALA A 76 -0.33 -10.26 17.99
CA ALA A 76 0.48 -10.79 19.08
C ALA A 76 -0.31 -10.92 20.38
#